data_AF-A0A963W2V5-F1
#
_entry.id   AF-A0A963W2V5-F1
#
_cell.length_a   1.000
_cell.length_b   1.000
_cell.length_c   1.000
_cell.angle_alpha   90.00
_cell.angle_beta   90.00
_cell.angle_gamma   90.00
#
_symmetry.space_group_name_H-M   'P 1'
#
loop_
_entity.id
_entity.type
_entity.pdbx_description
1 polymer ?
#
loop_
_entity_poly.entity_id
_entity_poly.type
_entity_poly.pdbx_seq_one_letter_code
_entity_poly.pdbx_strand_id
1 'polypeptide(L)'
;MPNMPVAKIVGHPGAQTNEEIREFARAVTAEQVIDNLLTQPEQAEFPEEPSPRDIVFRGTFEEVSAFFYEQEWSDGLPIVPPTIEKVEEFLGFTDRDPDEILGIALPESRAVTVWATAVNGVMAGCRPEYMPVLVALAEAMVDPIYGVEH
;
A
#
# COMPACT_ATOMS: atom_id res chain seq x y z
N MET A 1 10.03 -8.77 0.40
CA MET A 1 10.22 -9.00 -1.06
C MET A 1 10.51 -10.47 -1.29
N PRO A 2 9.57 -11.22 -1.90
CA PRO A 2 9.82 -12.61 -2.28
C PRO A 2 11.03 -12.69 -3.22
N ASN A 3 11.87 -13.70 -3.02
CA ASN A 3 13.07 -13.97 -3.82
C ASN A 3 14.10 -12.83 -3.92
N MET A 4 14.08 -11.82 -3.04
CA MET A 4 15.18 -10.84 -3.01
C MET A 4 16.45 -11.49 -2.45
N PRO A 5 17.57 -11.51 -3.20
CA PRO A 5 18.84 -12.00 -2.68
C PRO A 5 19.29 -11.14 -1.50
N VAL A 6 19.65 -11.76 -0.39
CA VAL A 6 20.12 -11.06 0.81
C VAL A 6 21.55 -11.47 1.14
N ALA A 7 22.40 -10.49 1.40
CA ALA A 7 23.73 -10.71 1.97
C ALA A 7 23.68 -10.36 3.46
N LYS A 8 24.13 -11.28 4.30
CA LYS A 8 24.07 -11.13 5.75
C LYS A 8 25.31 -10.40 6.25
N ILE A 9 25.10 -9.50 7.21
CA ILE A 9 26.18 -8.99 8.05
C ILE A 9 26.30 -9.94 9.25
N VAL A 10 27.52 -10.39 9.53
CA VAL A 10 27.79 -11.32 10.62
C VAL A 10 27.76 -10.58 11.94
N GLY A 11 26.83 -10.92 12.83
CA GLY A 11 26.68 -10.27 14.14
C GLY A 11 25.97 -8.91 14.07
N HIS A 12 25.77 -8.31 15.25
CA HIS A 12 25.19 -6.97 15.33
C HIS A 12 26.30 -5.92 15.14
N PRO A 13 26.19 -5.00 14.16
CA PRO A 13 27.25 -4.02 13.88
C PRO A 13 27.63 -3.15 15.09
N GLY A 14 26.67 -2.82 15.96
CA GLY A 14 26.91 -2.03 17.17
C GLY A 14 27.63 -2.79 18.30
N ALA A 15 27.81 -4.10 18.17
CA ALA A 15 28.48 -4.96 19.15
C ALA A 15 29.89 -5.39 18.72
N GLN A 16 30.42 -4.83 17.63
CA GLN A 16 31.68 -5.22 17.01
C GLN A 16 32.60 -4.01 16.82
N THR A 17 33.90 -4.26 16.78
CA THR A 17 34.89 -3.25 16.40
C THR A 17 34.90 -3.03 14.88
N ASN A 18 35.41 -1.88 14.46
CA ASN A 18 35.58 -1.56 13.03
C ASN A 18 36.53 -2.52 12.27
N GLU A 19 37.39 -3.24 12.99
CA GLU A 19 38.29 -4.24 12.40
C GLU A 19 37.53 -5.55 12.15
N GLU A 20 36.80 -6.04 13.14
CA GLU A 20 35.94 -7.22 13.03
C GLU A 20 34.89 -7.06 11.92
N ILE A 21 34.23 -5.88 11.84
CA ILE A 21 33.26 -5.60 10.78
C ILE A 21 33.92 -5.70 9.40
N ARG A 22 35.14 -5.16 9.24
CA ARG A 22 35.86 -5.19 7.96
C ARG A 22 36.30 -6.60 7.58
N GLU A 23 36.70 -7.39 8.56
CA GLU A 23 37.05 -8.79 8.36
C GLU A 23 35.82 -9.60 7.91
N PHE A 24 34.72 -9.54 8.65
CA PHE A 24 33.49 -10.26 8.30
C PHE A 24 32.86 -9.79 7.00
N ALA A 25 32.90 -8.49 6.71
CA ALA A 25 32.41 -7.96 5.44
C ALA A 25 33.18 -8.56 4.25
N ARG A 26 34.51 -8.72 4.36
CA ARG A 26 35.32 -9.34 3.30
C ARG A 26 35.17 -10.85 3.24
N ALA A 27 35.12 -11.52 4.38
CA ALA A 27 35.14 -12.96 4.47
C ALA A 27 33.77 -13.61 4.20
N VAL A 28 32.67 -12.89 4.42
CA VAL A 28 31.32 -13.47 4.36
C VAL A 28 30.37 -12.63 3.52
N THR A 29 30.21 -11.34 3.85
CA THR A 29 29.21 -10.51 3.18
C THR A 29 29.54 -10.28 1.71
N ALA A 30 30.81 -10.05 1.37
CA ALA A 30 31.25 -9.80 -0.01
C ALA A 30 31.00 -10.99 -0.93
N GLU A 31 31.25 -12.21 -0.47
CA GLU A 31 30.98 -13.43 -1.25
C GLU A 31 29.48 -13.57 -1.53
N GLN A 32 28.63 -13.38 -0.52
CA GLN A 32 27.18 -13.42 -0.70
C GLN A 32 26.68 -12.31 -1.63
N VAL A 33 27.27 -11.10 -1.59
CA VAL A 33 26.95 -10.04 -2.55
C VAL A 33 27.34 -10.45 -3.96
N ILE A 34 28.52 -11.02 -4.16
CA ILE A 34 28.98 -11.50 -5.47
C ILE A 34 28.04 -12.57 -6.00
N ASP A 35 27.70 -13.57 -5.19
CA ASP A 35 26.79 -14.65 -5.56
C ASP A 35 25.40 -14.10 -5.94
N ASN A 36 24.89 -13.17 -5.15
CA ASN A 36 23.60 -12.51 -5.39
C ASN A 36 23.58 -11.65 -6.67
N LEU A 37 24.73 -11.10 -7.08
CA LEU A 37 24.86 -10.33 -8.32
C LEU A 37 25.05 -11.24 -9.54
N LEU A 38 25.68 -12.40 -9.37
CA LEU A 38 25.97 -13.33 -10.46
C LEU A 38 24.86 -14.35 -10.69
N THR A 39 24.07 -14.65 -9.65
CA THR A 39 22.96 -15.60 -9.71
C THR A 39 21.67 -14.86 -9.41
N GLN A 40 20.94 -14.51 -10.45
CA GLN A 40 19.60 -13.95 -10.26
C GLN A 40 18.66 -15.08 -9.84
N PRO A 41 17.98 -14.98 -8.70
CA PRO A 41 16.94 -15.92 -8.34
C PRO A 41 15.81 -15.80 -9.36
N GLU A 42 15.03 -16.87 -9.46
CA GLU A 42 13.82 -16.86 -10.27
C GLU A 42 12.94 -15.69 -9.85
N GLN A 43 12.53 -14.89 -10.85
CA GLN A 43 11.75 -13.69 -10.61
C GLN A 43 10.48 -14.09 -9.87
N ALA A 44 10.24 -13.49 -8.70
CA ALA A 44 9.00 -13.74 -8.00
C ALA A 44 7.83 -13.27 -8.89
N GLU A 45 6.90 -14.19 -9.16
CA GLU A 45 5.63 -13.82 -9.78
C GLU A 45 4.80 -13.09 -8.74
N PHE A 46 4.52 -11.81 -9.00
CA PHE A 46 3.53 -11.08 -8.25
C PHE A 46 2.17 -11.37 -8.89
N PRO A 47 1.13 -11.68 -8.09
CA PRO A 47 -0.22 -11.74 -8.63
C PRO A 47 -0.54 -10.41 -9.30
N GLU A 48 -1.20 -10.47 -10.45
CA GLU A 48 -1.61 -9.28 -11.19
C GLU A 48 -2.59 -8.49 -10.32
N GLU A 49 -2.22 -7.25 -9.98
CA GLU A 49 -3.11 -6.38 -9.21
C GLU A 49 -4.29 -5.96 -10.09
N PRO A 50 -5.54 -6.02 -9.58
CA PRO A 50 -6.69 -5.56 -10.31
C PRO A 50 -6.59 -4.05 -10.60
N SER A 51 -7.14 -3.60 -11.72
CA SER A 51 -7.23 -2.17 -11.99
C SER A 51 -8.17 -1.47 -11.00
N PRO A 52 -8.02 -0.16 -10.74
CA PRO A 52 -8.78 0.56 -9.69
C PRO A 52 -10.31 0.50 -9.81
N ARG A 53 -10.85 0.15 -10.97
CA ARG A 53 -12.29 0.08 -11.26
C ARG A 53 -12.77 -1.35 -11.54
N ASP A 54 -11.90 -2.35 -11.41
CA ASP A 54 -12.27 -3.74 -11.61
C ASP A 54 -13.13 -4.25 -10.46
N ILE A 55 -14.12 -5.08 -10.79
CA ILE A 55 -14.93 -5.73 -9.78
C ILE A 55 -14.22 -7.02 -9.34
N VAL A 56 -13.54 -6.93 -8.20
CA VAL A 56 -12.76 -8.02 -7.61
C VAL A 56 -13.60 -9.13 -6.99
N PHE A 57 -14.82 -8.82 -6.54
CA PHE A 57 -15.73 -9.78 -5.92
C PHE A 57 -17.20 -9.34 -6.02
N ARG A 58 -18.13 -10.31 -6.10
CA ARG A 58 -19.59 -10.06 -6.09
C ARG A 58 -20.24 -11.05 -5.13
N GLY A 59 -21.08 -10.54 -4.24
CA GLY A 59 -21.81 -11.35 -3.25
C GLY A 59 -22.78 -10.51 -2.44
N THR A 60 -23.29 -11.08 -1.36
CA THR A 60 -24.04 -10.34 -0.35
C THR A 60 -23.13 -9.38 0.43
N PHE A 61 -23.72 -8.54 1.27
CA PHE A 61 -22.99 -7.64 2.15
C PHE A 61 -21.97 -8.40 3.02
N GLU A 62 -22.41 -9.49 3.63
CA GLU A 62 -21.61 -10.33 4.52
C GLU A 62 -20.50 -11.05 3.75
N GLU A 63 -20.81 -11.56 2.56
CA GLU A 63 -19.81 -12.25 1.72
C GLU A 63 -18.70 -11.30 1.26
N VAL A 64 -19.05 -10.09 0.83
CA VAL A 64 -18.07 -9.07 0.44
C VAL A 64 -17.23 -8.64 1.64
N SER A 65 -17.86 -8.37 2.78
CA SER A 65 -17.12 -7.97 3.99
C SER A 65 -16.19 -9.08 4.49
N ALA A 66 -16.61 -10.35 4.42
CA ALA A 66 -15.76 -11.48 4.78
C ALA A 66 -14.59 -11.63 3.82
N PHE A 67 -14.82 -11.49 2.50
CA PHE A 67 -13.76 -11.54 1.50
C PHE A 67 -12.71 -10.43 1.72
N PHE A 68 -13.13 -9.19 1.98
CA PHE A 68 -12.20 -8.08 2.26
C PHE A 68 -11.40 -8.30 3.54
N TYR A 69 -12.02 -8.90 4.56
CA TYR A 69 -11.32 -9.26 5.79
C TYR A 69 -10.27 -10.36 5.55
N GLU A 70 -10.61 -11.42 4.79
CA GLU A 70 -9.69 -12.51 4.44
C GLU A 70 -8.50 -12.05 3.60
N GLN A 71 -8.69 -11.02 2.77
CA GLN A 71 -7.62 -10.41 1.96
C GLN A 71 -6.82 -9.34 2.71
N GLU A 72 -7.15 -9.06 3.99
CA GLU A 72 -6.54 -7.98 4.77
C GLU A 72 -6.72 -6.58 4.12
N TRP A 73 -7.83 -6.37 3.40
CA TRP A 73 -8.17 -5.11 2.72
C TRP A 73 -9.05 -4.18 3.56
N SER A 74 -9.36 -4.58 4.80
CA SER A 74 -9.95 -3.69 5.80
C SER A 74 -9.02 -3.56 7.00
N ASP A 75 -9.31 -2.59 7.87
CA ASP A 75 -8.64 -2.38 9.15
C ASP A 75 -9.00 -3.44 10.22
N GLY A 76 -9.61 -4.56 9.81
CA GLY A 76 -10.16 -5.59 10.67
C GLY A 76 -11.62 -5.36 11.06
N LEU A 77 -12.22 -4.21 10.73
CA LEU A 77 -13.64 -3.96 10.90
C LEU A 77 -14.43 -4.35 9.64
N PRO A 78 -15.75 -4.62 9.77
CA PRO A 78 -16.63 -4.77 8.62
C PRO A 78 -16.70 -3.48 7.80
N ILE A 79 -16.73 -3.62 6.48
CA ILE A 79 -16.84 -2.50 5.55
C ILE A 79 -18.24 -2.45 4.93
N VAL A 80 -18.65 -1.27 4.48
CA VAL A 80 -19.75 -1.15 3.54
C VAL A 80 -19.22 -1.46 2.13
N PRO A 81 -19.75 -2.47 1.41
CA PRO A 81 -19.27 -2.83 0.08
C PRO A 81 -19.24 -1.62 -0.87
N PRO A 82 -18.06 -1.29 -1.45
CA PRO A 82 -17.90 -0.16 -2.34
C PRO A 82 -18.38 -0.51 -3.75
N THR A 83 -19.70 -0.55 -3.94
CA THR A 83 -20.27 -0.74 -5.28
C THR A 83 -20.07 0.51 -6.14
N ILE A 84 -19.99 0.34 -7.45
CA ILE A 84 -19.78 1.45 -8.40
C ILE A 84 -20.83 2.53 -8.20
N GLU A 85 -22.10 2.15 -8.00
CA GLU A 85 -23.20 3.08 -7.81
C GLU A 85 -23.00 3.97 -6.56
N LYS A 86 -22.53 3.40 -5.45
CA LYS A 86 -22.24 4.18 -4.23
C LYS A 86 -21.03 5.09 -4.41
N VAL A 87 -20.02 4.64 -5.15
CA VAL A 87 -18.83 5.47 -5.44
C VAL A 87 -19.24 6.65 -6.33
N GLU A 88 -20.06 6.40 -7.35
CA GLU A 88 -20.63 7.45 -8.21
C GLU A 88 -21.49 8.46 -7.43
N GLU A 89 -22.26 8.00 -6.43
CA GLU A 89 -23.00 8.91 -5.53
C GLU A 89 -22.06 9.88 -4.81
N PHE A 90 -20.91 9.41 -4.29
CA PHE A 90 -19.91 10.28 -3.66
C PHE A 90 -19.30 11.27 -4.65
N LEU A 91 -18.96 10.79 -5.86
CA LEU A 91 -18.39 11.63 -6.90
C LEU A 91 -19.36 12.74 -7.35
N GLY A 92 -20.67 12.53 -7.23
CA GLY A 92 -21.68 13.57 -7.48
C GLY A 92 -21.62 14.78 -6.53
N PHE A 93 -20.87 14.70 -5.43
CA PHE A 93 -20.68 15.81 -4.47
C PHE A 93 -19.36 16.56 -4.65
N THR A 94 -18.64 16.34 -5.76
CA THR A 94 -17.42 17.08 -6.11
C THR A 94 -17.35 17.34 -7.61
N ASP A 95 -16.79 18.47 -8.02
CA ASP A 95 -16.56 18.80 -9.44
C ASP A 95 -15.16 18.34 -9.92
N ARG A 96 -14.39 17.70 -9.03
CA ARG A 96 -13.01 17.25 -9.32
C ARG A 96 -12.99 15.98 -10.16
N ASP A 97 -11.94 15.84 -10.96
CA ASP A 97 -11.75 14.66 -11.82
C ASP A 97 -11.48 13.43 -10.93
N PRO A 98 -12.24 12.32 -11.09
CA PRO A 98 -12.01 11.08 -10.35
C PRO A 98 -10.57 10.54 -10.46
N ASP A 99 -9.90 10.79 -11.58
CA ASP A 99 -8.52 10.36 -11.85
C ASP A 99 -7.46 11.36 -11.35
N GLU A 100 -7.89 12.48 -10.76
CA GLU A 100 -7.00 13.47 -10.18
C GLU A 100 -6.26 12.90 -8.97
N ILE A 101 -4.93 13.06 -8.98
CA ILE A 101 -4.04 12.63 -7.90
C ILE A 101 -3.93 13.77 -6.88
N LEU A 102 -4.40 13.52 -5.66
CA LEU A 102 -4.32 14.43 -4.51
C LEU A 102 -2.90 14.44 -3.90
N GLY A 103 -2.21 13.30 -3.99
CA GLY A 103 -0.82 13.14 -3.54
C GLY A 103 -0.42 11.67 -3.46
N ILE A 104 0.72 11.38 -2.82
CA ILE A 104 1.23 10.02 -2.65
C ILE A 104 1.20 9.67 -1.16
N ALA A 105 0.48 8.60 -0.81
CA ALA A 105 0.55 8.00 0.51
C ALA A 105 1.88 7.25 0.65
N LEU A 106 2.77 7.75 1.50
CA LEU A 106 4.14 7.24 1.63
C LEU A 106 4.26 5.81 2.17
N PRO A 107 3.44 5.34 3.14
CA PRO A 107 3.57 3.98 3.67
C PRO A 107 3.48 2.88 2.60
N GLU A 108 2.59 3.05 1.62
CA GLU A 108 2.43 2.12 0.50
C GLU A 108 3.03 2.65 -0.82
N SER A 109 3.55 3.89 -0.83
CA SER A 109 3.97 4.60 -2.05
C SER A 109 2.89 4.61 -3.15
N ARG A 110 1.63 4.76 -2.77
CA ARG A 110 0.48 4.71 -3.68
C ARG A 110 -0.15 6.09 -3.89
N ALA A 111 -0.61 6.34 -5.11
CA ALA A 111 -1.32 7.56 -5.45
C ALA A 111 -2.70 7.58 -4.79
N VAL A 112 -2.99 8.65 -4.06
CA VAL A 112 -4.32 8.92 -3.52
C VAL A 112 -5.08 9.73 -4.57
N THR A 113 -6.08 9.11 -5.19
CA THR A 113 -6.94 9.79 -6.17
C THR A 113 -8.30 10.15 -5.58
N VAL A 114 -9.02 11.06 -6.24
CA VAL A 114 -10.41 11.38 -5.87
C VAL A 114 -11.29 10.12 -5.89
N TRP A 115 -11.11 9.23 -6.87
CA TRP A 115 -11.76 7.92 -6.90
C TRP A 115 -11.44 7.07 -5.67
N ALA A 116 -10.15 6.92 -5.32
CA ALA A 116 -9.74 6.14 -4.15
C ALA A 116 -10.31 6.73 -2.84
N THR A 117 -10.37 8.06 -2.73
CA THR A 117 -11.00 8.75 -1.60
C THR A 117 -12.50 8.42 -1.51
N ALA A 118 -13.22 8.42 -2.63
CA ALA A 118 -14.63 8.04 -2.67
C ALA A 118 -14.86 6.58 -2.27
N VAL A 119 -14.05 5.65 -2.80
CA VAL A 119 -14.08 4.23 -2.44
C VAL A 119 -13.89 4.04 -0.93
N ASN A 120 -12.87 4.67 -0.35
CA ASN A 120 -12.62 4.62 1.10
C ASN A 120 -13.76 5.24 1.91
N GLY A 121 -14.34 6.35 1.44
CA GLY A 121 -15.51 6.97 2.04
C GLY A 121 -16.72 6.02 2.08
N VAL A 122 -16.98 5.30 0.98
CA VAL A 122 -18.02 4.28 0.95
C VAL A 122 -17.71 3.16 1.93
N MET A 123 -16.50 2.59 1.90
CA MET A 123 -16.10 1.49 2.79
C MET A 123 -16.26 1.85 4.27
N ALA A 124 -15.91 3.09 4.64
CA ALA A 124 -16.07 3.63 5.98
C ALA A 124 -17.53 3.92 6.38
N GLY A 125 -18.50 3.75 5.47
CA GLY A 125 -19.91 4.05 5.71
C GLY A 125 -20.18 5.56 5.84
N CYS A 126 -19.33 6.40 5.25
CA CYS A 126 -19.56 7.84 5.24
C CYS A 126 -20.80 8.20 4.41
N ARG A 127 -21.26 9.43 4.61
CA ARG A 127 -22.31 10.02 3.78
C ARG A 127 -21.70 10.64 2.52
N PRO A 128 -22.31 10.47 1.33
CA PRO A 128 -21.80 11.06 0.09
C PRO A 128 -21.58 12.58 0.17
N GLU A 129 -22.43 13.29 0.91
CA GLU A 129 -22.33 14.74 1.09
C GLU A 129 -21.02 15.19 1.78
N TYR A 130 -20.29 14.26 2.40
CA TYR A 130 -19.00 14.55 3.03
C TYR A 130 -17.83 14.49 2.05
N MET A 131 -18.05 14.14 0.77
CA MET A 131 -16.97 14.01 -0.21
C MET A 131 -16.01 15.21 -0.27
N PRO A 132 -16.47 16.48 -0.27
CA PRO A 132 -15.54 17.62 -0.23
C PRO A 132 -14.62 17.64 1.00
N VAL A 133 -15.14 17.19 2.15
CA VAL A 133 -14.37 17.08 3.39
C VAL A 133 -13.39 15.92 3.32
N LEU A 134 -13.80 14.78 2.76
CA LEU A 134 -12.92 13.62 2.58
C LEU A 134 -11.76 13.93 1.64
N VAL A 135 -11.99 14.67 0.56
CA VAL A 135 -10.93 15.14 -0.35
C VAL A 135 -9.95 16.05 0.41
N ALA A 136 -10.45 17.04 1.15
CA ALA A 136 -9.60 17.93 1.93
C ALA A 136 -8.77 17.18 2.99
N LEU A 137 -9.36 16.16 3.64
CA LEU A 137 -8.66 15.30 4.57
C LEU A 137 -7.58 14.48 3.88
N ALA A 138 -7.89 13.88 2.72
CA ALA A 138 -6.93 13.13 1.93
C ALA A 138 -5.74 14.01 1.50
N GLU A 139 -5.99 15.24 1.03
CA GLU A 139 -4.95 16.23 0.71
C GLU A 139 -4.10 16.59 1.92
N ALA A 140 -4.71 16.82 3.07
CA ALA A 140 -3.99 17.12 4.30
C ALA A 140 -3.12 15.93 4.76
N MET A 141 -3.59 14.70 4.59
CA MET A 141 -2.85 13.49 4.98
C MET A 141 -1.65 13.20 4.07
N VAL A 142 -1.71 13.58 2.78
CA VAL A 142 -0.59 13.41 1.83
C VAL A 142 0.31 14.64 1.76
N ASP A 143 0.00 15.71 2.52
CA ASP A 143 0.86 16.88 2.63
C ASP A 143 2.14 16.53 3.39
N PRO A 144 3.34 16.77 2.82
CA PRO A 144 4.61 16.52 3.50
C PRO A 144 4.75 17.22 4.86
N ILE A 145 4.05 18.34 5.08
CA ILE A 145 4.07 19.07 6.35
C ILE A 145 3.33 18.28 7.45
N TYR A 146 2.31 17.50 7.10
CA TYR A 146 1.54 16.71 8.07
C TYR A 146 2.33 15.49 8.58
N GLY A 147 3.22 14.92 7.75
CA GLY A 147 4.25 13.98 8.20
C GLY A 147 3.78 12.53 8.43
N VAL A 148 2.91 11.99 7.57
CA VAL A 148 2.56 10.55 7.57
C VAL A 148 3.68 9.75 6.90
N GLU A 149 4.82 9.64 7.58
CA GLU A 149 6.01 8.93 7.10
C GLU A 149 6.18 7.53 7.74
N HIS A 150 5.18 7.07 8.52
CA HIS A 150 5.29 5.89 9.38
C HIS A 150 4.08 4.96 9.24
#